data_AF-A0A316U238-F1
#
_entry.id   AF-A0A316U238-F1
#
_cell.length_a   1.000
_cell.length_b   1.000
_cell.length_c   1.000
_cell.angle_alpha   90.00
_cell.angle_beta   90.00
_cell.angle_gamma   90.00
#
_symmetry.space_group_name_H-M   'P 1'
#
loop_
_entity.id
_entity.type
_entity.pdbx_description
1 polymer ?
#
loop_
_entity_poly.entity_id
_entity_poly.type
_entity_poly.pdbx_seq_one_letter_code
_entity_poly.pdbx_strand_id
1 'polypeptide(L)'
;MAGQSPPADLALQVQHLLASLPGTLPSLSERSFPSDIAGQVDHTLLAPSATSREIIAATLEAVELGAKTVCAPSGYVRLAHETLAGVPAERQQAGATKARPLPICTVGFPHGNASSYAKAQETKRAVEDGAAEIDMVQNVGLVKEGRWADLWSDIKAVVDAAKGSDRKVALK
;
A
#
# COMPACT_ATOMS: atom_id res chain seq x y z
N MET A 1 17.24 4.73 17.86
CA MET A 1 16.62 6.05 17.75
C MET A 1 15.37 6.04 18.62
N ALA A 2 15.17 7.05 19.46
CA ALA A 2 14.04 7.09 20.39
C ALA A 2 12.73 7.07 19.58
N GLY A 3 11.96 5.98 19.70
CA GLY A 3 10.65 5.88 19.10
C GLY A 3 9.78 6.94 19.75
N GLN A 4 9.26 7.89 18.96
CA GLN A 4 8.19 8.77 19.44
C GLN A 4 7.10 7.90 20.09
N SER A 5 6.60 8.33 21.24
CA SER A 5 5.42 7.74 21.87
C SER A 5 4.16 8.36 21.24
N PRO A 6 3.01 7.67 21.29
CA PRO A 6 1.76 8.28 20.85
C PRO A 6 1.49 9.57 21.64
N PRO A 7 0.91 10.61 21.00
CA PRO A 7 0.50 11.83 21.70
C PRO A 7 -0.43 11.50 22.88
N ALA A 8 -0.20 12.13 24.03
CA ALA A 8 -0.97 11.86 25.25
C ALA A 8 -2.47 12.20 25.10
N ASP A 9 -2.80 13.13 24.21
CA ASP A 9 -4.15 13.62 23.90
C ASP A 9 -4.72 13.00 22.61
N LEU A 10 -4.07 11.97 22.03
CA LEU A 10 -4.48 11.38 20.75
C LEU A 10 -5.96 10.99 20.72
N ALA A 11 -6.48 10.42 21.81
CA ALA A 11 -7.89 10.05 21.90
C ALA A 11 -8.83 11.26 21.80
N LEU A 12 -8.49 12.38 22.45
CA LEU A 12 -9.26 13.62 22.38
C LEU A 12 -9.19 14.24 20.99
N GLN A 13 -8.01 14.21 20.36
CA GLN A 13 -7.83 14.70 18.99
C GLN A 13 -8.70 13.90 18.01
N VAL A 14 -8.71 12.56 18.12
CA VAL A 14 -9.55 11.71 17.27
C VAL A 14 -11.03 12.00 17.50
N GLN A 15 -11.49 12.13 18.74
CA GLN A 15 -12.89 12.46 19.04
C GLN A 15 -13.28 13.83 18.48
N HIS A 16 -12.42 14.84 18.62
CA HIS A 16 -12.66 16.17 18.08
C HIS A 16 -12.78 16.13 16.54
N LEU A 17 -11.88 15.41 15.87
CA LEU A 17 -11.93 15.23 14.42
C LEU A 17 -13.24 14.56 14.00
N LEU A 18 -13.62 13.45 14.64
CA LEU A 18 -14.85 12.72 14.34
C LEU A 18 -16.11 13.60 14.55
N ALA A 19 -16.13 14.42 15.60
CA ALA A 19 -17.22 15.35 15.86
C ALA A 19 -17.27 16.51 14.84
N SER A 20 -16.17 16.80 14.16
CA SER A 20 -16.09 17.85 13.13
C SER A 20 -16.47 17.36 11.72
N LEU A 21 -16.63 16.05 11.51
CA LEU A 21 -16.93 15.50 10.19
C LEU A 21 -18.38 15.85 9.77
N PRO A 22 -18.61 16.17 8.49
CA PRO A 22 -19.95 16.44 8.00
C PRO A 22 -20.81 15.18 8.05
N GLY A 23 -22.09 15.31 8.39
CA GLY A 23 -23.03 14.19 8.45
C GLY A 23 -23.35 13.57 7.09
N THR A 24 -23.03 14.27 5.99
CA THR A 24 -23.18 13.78 4.62
C THR A 24 -21.96 14.17 3.78
N LEU A 25 -21.55 13.27 2.89
CA LEU A 25 -20.51 13.55 1.91
C LEU A 25 -21.13 14.24 0.67
N PRO A 26 -20.39 15.15 0.01
CA PRO A 26 -20.85 15.79 -1.21
C PRO A 26 -21.05 14.77 -2.35
N SER A 27 -22.02 15.05 -3.22
CA SER A 27 -22.25 14.28 -4.45
C SER A 27 -21.00 14.28 -5.34
N LEU A 28 -20.70 13.13 -5.96
CA LEU A 28 -19.59 12.98 -6.91
C LEU A 28 -19.98 13.31 -8.36
N SER A 29 -21.14 13.91 -8.60
CA SER A 29 -21.79 14.03 -9.91
C SER A 29 -21.07 14.87 -10.97
N GLU A 30 -20.00 15.59 -10.63
CA GLU A 30 -19.28 16.50 -11.56
C GLU A 30 -17.78 16.27 -11.56
N ARG A 31 -17.31 15.10 -12.04
CA ARG A 31 -15.88 14.89 -12.30
C ARG A 31 -15.64 14.45 -13.73
N SER A 32 -14.68 15.10 -14.39
CA SER A 32 -14.10 14.62 -15.63
C SER A 32 -13.18 13.43 -15.35
N PHE A 33 -13.26 12.39 -16.15
CA PHE A 33 -12.27 11.32 -16.10
C PHE A 33 -10.94 11.83 -16.66
N PRO A 34 -9.82 11.54 -15.99
CA PRO A 34 -8.51 11.88 -16.52
C PRO A 34 -8.28 11.14 -17.83
N SER A 35 -7.57 11.77 -18.77
CA SER A 35 -7.23 11.15 -20.06
C SER A 35 -6.31 9.94 -19.92
N ASP A 36 -5.53 9.88 -18.82
CA ASP A 36 -4.68 8.74 -18.48
C ASP A 36 -5.20 8.05 -17.21
N ILE A 37 -6.15 7.12 -17.40
CA ILE A 37 -6.70 6.32 -16.32
C ILE A 37 -5.67 5.28 -15.85
N ALA A 38 -4.97 4.63 -16.79
CA ALA A 38 -4.05 3.54 -16.47
C ALA A 38 -2.90 4.03 -15.56
N GLY A 39 -2.35 5.22 -15.84
CA GLY A 39 -1.32 5.86 -15.00
C GLY A 39 -1.78 6.22 -13.57
N GLN A 40 -3.04 5.92 -13.20
CA GLN A 40 -3.59 6.08 -11.85
C GLN A 40 -4.03 4.77 -11.19
N VAL A 41 -3.82 3.62 -11.86
CA VAL A 41 -4.28 2.31 -11.40
C VAL A 41 -3.12 1.54 -10.77
N ASP A 42 -3.42 0.89 -9.63
CA ASP A 42 -2.61 -0.17 -9.05
C ASP A 42 -3.10 -1.52 -9.59
N HIS A 43 -2.41 -2.10 -10.58
CA HIS A 43 -2.82 -3.37 -11.17
C HIS A 43 -2.59 -4.51 -10.18
N THR A 44 -3.65 -5.14 -9.72
CA THR A 44 -3.64 -5.90 -8.46
C THR A 44 -3.96 -7.37 -8.67
N LEU A 45 -3.11 -8.26 -8.13
CA LEU A 45 -3.42 -9.69 -7.98
C LEU A 45 -3.09 -10.14 -6.55
N LEU A 46 -4.11 -10.22 -5.69
CA LEU A 46 -3.98 -10.62 -4.28
C LEU A 46 -4.73 -11.92 -3.94
N ALA A 47 -5.19 -12.65 -4.96
CA ALA A 47 -5.89 -13.91 -4.75
C ALA A 47 -4.96 -14.90 -4.01
N PRO A 48 -5.44 -15.59 -2.95
CA PRO A 48 -4.60 -16.52 -2.19
C PRO A 48 -4.15 -17.73 -3.02
N SER A 49 -4.85 -18.02 -4.12
CA SER A 49 -4.49 -19.06 -5.09
C SER A 49 -3.52 -18.59 -6.17
N ALA A 50 -3.11 -17.31 -6.19
CA ALA A 50 -2.24 -16.77 -7.22
C ALA A 50 -0.90 -17.51 -7.26
N THR A 51 -0.55 -17.97 -8.46
CA THR A 51 0.69 -18.67 -8.76
C THR A 51 1.76 -17.68 -9.25
N SER A 52 3.03 -18.08 -9.20
CA SER A 52 4.13 -17.29 -9.77
C SER A 52 3.90 -16.94 -11.25
N ARG A 53 3.30 -17.85 -12.03
CA ARG A 53 3.00 -17.62 -13.45
C ARG A 53 1.97 -16.49 -13.63
N GLU A 54 0.93 -16.47 -12.81
CA GLU A 54 -0.11 -15.43 -12.86
C GLU A 54 0.42 -14.09 -12.36
N ILE A 55 1.30 -14.08 -11.35
CA ILE A 55 1.98 -12.86 -10.90
C ILE A 55 2.85 -12.27 -12.01
N ILE A 56 3.61 -13.10 -12.73
CA ILE A 56 4.40 -12.66 -13.89
C ILE A 56 3.47 -12.08 -14.96
N ALA A 57 2.40 -12.80 -15.31
CA ALA A 57 1.44 -12.35 -16.31
C ALA A 57 0.81 -11.00 -15.94
N ALA A 58 0.30 -10.86 -14.72
CA ALA A 58 -0.27 -9.61 -14.22
C ALA A 58 0.78 -8.48 -14.22
N THR A 59 2.03 -8.77 -13.85
CA THR A 59 3.11 -7.78 -13.89
C THR A 59 3.39 -7.29 -15.32
N LEU A 60 3.38 -8.20 -16.31
CA LEU A 60 3.57 -7.83 -17.71
C LEU A 60 2.36 -7.06 -18.27
N GLU A 61 1.15 -7.46 -17.91
CA GLU A 61 -0.09 -6.72 -18.25
C GLU A 61 -0.05 -5.29 -17.69
N ALA A 62 0.42 -5.10 -16.45
CA ALA A 62 0.59 -3.78 -15.86
C ALA A 62 1.52 -2.90 -16.70
N VAL A 63 2.58 -3.47 -17.26
CA VAL A 63 3.49 -2.78 -18.17
C VAL A 63 2.81 -2.45 -19.49
N GLU A 64 2.12 -3.41 -20.10
CA GLU A 64 1.41 -3.21 -21.38
C GLU A 64 0.31 -2.14 -21.29
N LEU A 65 -0.38 -2.06 -20.15
CA LEU A 65 -1.43 -1.08 -19.89
C LEU A 65 -0.88 0.30 -19.51
N GLY A 66 0.39 0.40 -19.10
CA GLY A 66 0.94 1.63 -18.52
C GLY A 66 0.36 1.93 -17.13
N ALA A 67 0.13 0.89 -16.33
CA ALA A 67 -0.34 1.02 -14.97
C ALA A 67 0.69 1.73 -14.09
N LYS A 68 0.23 2.44 -13.05
CA LYS A 68 1.13 3.14 -12.13
C LYS A 68 1.95 2.17 -11.29
N THR A 69 1.29 1.13 -10.80
CA THR A 69 1.91 0.13 -9.93
C THR A 69 1.41 -1.27 -10.25
N VAL A 70 2.14 -2.27 -9.76
CA VAL A 70 1.66 -3.65 -9.66
C VAL A 70 1.60 -4.04 -8.18
N CYS A 71 0.42 -4.41 -7.71
CA CYS A 71 0.19 -4.82 -6.33
C CYS A 71 0.19 -6.34 -6.19
N ALA A 72 1.10 -6.85 -5.37
CA ALA A 72 1.27 -8.28 -5.12
C ALA A 72 1.29 -8.59 -3.61
N PRO A 73 1.01 -9.85 -3.21
CA PRO A 73 1.21 -10.30 -1.84
C PRO A 73 2.70 -10.21 -1.47
N SER A 74 3.00 -10.07 -0.18
CA SER A 74 4.37 -9.92 0.32
C SER A 74 5.35 -11.01 -0.16
N GLY A 75 4.89 -12.25 -0.32
CA GLY A 75 5.69 -13.35 -0.86
C GLY A 75 6.08 -13.24 -2.35
N TYR A 76 5.47 -12.32 -3.10
CA TYR A 76 5.65 -12.18 -4.55
C TYR A 76 6.23 -10.83 -4.99
N VAL A 77 6.50 -9.92 -4.06
CA VAL A 77 7.09 -8.60 -4.35
C VAL A 77 8.38 -8.73 -5.15
N ARG A 78 9.28 -9.63 -4.70
CA ARG A 78 10.55 -9.88 -5.39
C ARG A 78 10.35 -10.33 -6.83
N LEU A 79 9.40 -11.24 -7.05
CA LEU A 79 9.10 -11.76 -8.39
C LEU A 79 8.58 -10.65 -9.30
N ALA A 80 7.67 -9.80 -8.81
CA ALA A 80 7.19 -8.65 -9.55
C ALA A 80 8.32 -7.66 -9.87
N HIS A 81 9.17 -7.36 -8.88
CA HIS A 81 10.33 -6.47 -9.05
C HIS A 81 11.33 -6.99 -10.10
N GLU A 82 11.72 -8.26 -10.02
CA GLU A 82 12.64 -8.90 -10.97
C GLU A 82 12.01 -9.00 -12.37
N THR A 83 10.70 -9.27 -12.47
CA THR A 83 9.97 -9.28 -13.75
C THR A 83 10.01 -7.91 -14.41
N LEU A 84 9.70 -6.84 -13.67
CA LEU A 84 9.76 -5.45 -14.17
C LEU A 84 11.18 -5.04 -14.60
N ALA A 85 12.21 -5.48 -13.87
CA ALA A 85 13.60 -5.23 -14.22
C ALA A 85 14.02 -5.94 -15.53
N GLY A 86 13.40 -7.08 -15.85
CA GLY A 86 13.66 -7.84 -17.07
C GLY A 86 12.94 -7.32 -18.32
N VAL A 87 11.99 -6.40 -18.20
CA VAL A 87 11.28 -5.84 -19.37
C VAL A 87 12.20 -4.84 -20.10
N PRO A 88 12.37 -4.95 -21.43
CA PRO A 88 13.15 -3.98 -22.21
C PRO A 88 12.59 -2.55 -22.09
N ALA A 89 13.47 -1.55 -22.07
CA ALA A 89 13.06 -0.15 -21.86
C ALA A 89 12.05 0.34 -22.92
N GLU A 90 12.12 -0.16 -24.15
CA GLU A 90 11.17 0.19 -25.22
C GLU A 90 9.74 -0.28 -24.92
N ARG A 91 9.59 -1.38 -24.17
CA ARG A 91 8.29 -1.92 -23.78
C ARG A 91 7.72 -1.28 -22.52
N GLN A 92 8.51 -0.48 -21.80
CA GLN A 92 8.09 0.23 -20.58
C GLN A 92 7.41 1.58 -20.86
N GLN A 93 7.04 1.84 -22.12
CA GLN A 93 6.64 3.17 -22.61
C GLN A 93 5.15 3.26 -22.94
N ALA A 94 4.34 2.35 -22.41
CA ALA A 94 2.89 2.43 -22.49
C ALA A 94 2.32 3.44 -21.47
N GLY A 95 1.11 3.96 -21.73
CA GLY A 95 0.47 5.00 -20.92
C GLY A 95 0.96 6.41 -21.22
N ALA A 96 0.26 7.44 -20.70
CA ALA A 96 0.64 8.83 -20.99
C ALA A 96 1.93 9.24 -20.27
N THR A 97 2.24 8.60 -19.14
CA THR A 97 3.45 8.87 -18.35
C THR A 97 4.70 8.17 -18.89
N LYS A 98 4.55 7.12 -19.70
CA LYS A 98 5.64 6.24 -20.17
C LYS A 98 6.59 5.76 -19.06
N ALA A 99 6.07 5.68 -17.83
CA ALA A 99 6.82 5.28 -16.67
C ALA A 99 6.67 3.77 -16.46
N ARG A 100 7.75 3.12 -16.04
CA ARG A 100 7.68 1.72 -15.60
C ARG A 100 6.83 1.62 -14.33
N PRO A 101 5.87 0.68 -14.24
CA PRO A 101 5.13 0.44 -13.02
C PRO A 101 6.07 0.15 -11.85
N LEU A 102 5.69 0.57 -10.65
CA LEU A 102 6.41 0.26 -9.43
C LEU A 102 5.76 -0.95 -8.71
N PRO A 103 6.52 -1.90 -8.15
CA PRO A 103 5.93 -2.96 -7.35
C PRO A 103 5.46 -2.40 -6.01
N ILE A 104 4.26 -2.74 -5.56
CA ILE A 104 3.72 -2.39 -4.24
C ILE A 104 3.25 -3.65 -3.52
N CYS A 105 3.25 -3.59 -2.19
CA CYS A 105 2.99 -4.74 -1.33
C CYS A 105 1.87 -4.44 -0.35
N THR A 106 0.97 -5.40 -0.14
CA THR A 106 0.06 -5.35 1.00
C THR A 106 0.69 -5.95 2.26
N VAL A 107 0.40 -5.38 3.42
CA VAL A 107 0.94 -5.84 4.73
C VAL A 107 -0.19 -6.03 5.74
N GLY A 108 -0.15 -7.14 6.48
CA GLY A 108 -1.23 -7.52 7.40
C GLY A 108 -2.57 -7.80 6.71
N PHE A 109 -2.56 -7.97 5.38
CA PHE A 109 -3.74 -8.18 4.56
C PHE A 109 -4.27 -9.62 4.67
N PRO A 110 -5.60 -9.86 4.59
CA PRO A 110 -6.67 -8.86 4.48
C PRO A 110 -7.22 -8.38 5.84
N HIS A 111 -6.84 -9.03 6.95
CA HIS A 111 -7.58 -8.88 8.21
C HIS A 111 -7.08 -7.74 9.11
N GLY A 112 -5.82 -7.33 8.96
CA GLY A 112 -5.21 -6.24 9.75
C GLY A 112 -4.99 -6.55 11.24
N ASN A 113 -5.31 -7.75 11.71
CA ASN A 113 -5.23 -8.15 13.12
C ASN A 113 -3.96 -8.94 13.49
N ALA A 114 -3.00 -9.04 12.58
CA ALA A 114 -1.65 -9.51 12.91
C ALA A 114 -0.97 -8.57 13.92
N SER A 115 0.00 -9.09 14.68
CA SER A 115 0.75 -8.25 15.62
C SER A 115 1.57 -7.19 14.90
N SER A 116 1.77 -6.04 15.54
CA SER A 116 2.59 -4.94 14.98
C SER A 116 4.01 -5.38 14.65
N TYR A 117 4.57 -6.30 15.44
CA TYR A 117 5.86 -6.93 15.15
C TYR A 117 5.84 -7.70 13.83
N ALA A 118 4.83 -8.54 13.60
CA ALA A 118 4.70 -9.31 12.37
C ALA A 118 4.55 -8.39 11.15
N LYS A 119 3.69 -7.36 11.25
CA LYS A 119 3.53 -6.36 10.18
C LYS A 119 4.84 -5.62 9.87
N ALA A 120 5.62 -5.25 10.91
CA ALA A 120 6.90 -4.60 10.72
C ALA A 120 7.95 -5.50 10.03
N GLN A 121 8.01 -6.79 10.38
CA GLN A 121 8.91 -7.74 9.72
C GLN A 121 8.50 -8.01 8.27
N GLU A 122 7.20 -8.18 8.01
CA GLU A 122 6.65 -8.31 6.66
C GLU A 122 6.99 -7.07 5.82
N THR A 123 6.82 -5.87 6.39
CA THR A 123 7.17 -4.60 5.74
C THR A 123 8.65 -4.53 5.40
N LYS A 124 9.53 -4.83 6.36
CA LYS A 124 10.98 -4.82 6.15
C LYS A 124 11.35 -5.76 5.01
N ARG A 125 10.77 -6.97 4.98
CA ARG A 125 11.03 -7.94 3.93
C ARG A 125 10.54 -7.45 2.57
N ALA A 126 9.33 -6.91 2.48
CA ALA A 126 8.80 -6.36 1.23
C ALA A 126 9.67 -5.22 0.67
N VAL A 127 10.19 -4.36 1.55
CA VAL A 127 11.12 -3.27 1.22
C VAL A 127 12.45 -3.82 0.70
N GLU A 128 13.01 -4.86 1.33
CA GLU A 128 14.21 -5.57 0.86
C GLU A 128 13.99 -6.25 -0.50
N ASP A 129 12.78 -6.79 -0.72
CA ASP A 129 12.38 -7.45 -1.97
C ASP A 129 12.00 -6.46 -3.09
N GLY A 130 12.04 -5.16 -2.83
CA GLY A 130 11.96 -4.12 -3.85
C GLY A 130 10.61 -3.41 -3.96
N ALA A 131 9.66 -3.62 -3.04
CA ALA A 131 8.41 -2.83 -3.00
C ALA A 131 8.73 -1.34 -2.94
N ALA A 132 7.99 -0.50 -3.66
CA ALA A 132 8.13 0.95 -3.66
C ALA A 132 7.11 1.63 -2.73
N GLU A 133 5.98 0.98 -2.47
CA GLU A 133 4.94 1.45 -1.55
C GLU A 133 4.39 0.26 -0.76
N ILE A 134 3.89 0.54 0.44
CA ILE A 134 3.31 -0.45 1.37
C ILE A 134 1.85 -0.07 1.66
N ASP A 135 0.95 -0.97 1.31
CA ASP A 135 -0.49 -0.87 1.56
C ASP A 135 -0.85 -1.72 2.80
N MET A 136 -0.81 -1.10 3.99
CA MET A 136 -1.09 -1.83 5.22
C MET A 136 -2.58 -1.85 5.55
N VAL A 137 -3.07 -2.97 6.07
CA VAL A 137 -4.43 -3.04 6.64
C VAL A 137 -4.37 -2.69 8.13
N GLN A 138 -5.13 -1.67 8.53
CA GLN A 138 -5.22 -1.25 9.92
C GLN A 138 -5.93 -2.29 10.81
N ASN A 139 -5.59 -2.32 12.11
CA ASN A 139 -6.32 -3.17 13.04
C ASN A 139 -7.68 -2.54 13.41
N VAL A 140 -8.73 -2.97 12.70
CA VAL A 140 -10.10 -2.48 12.91
C VAL A 140 -10.62 -2.77 14.31
N GLY A 141 -10.15 -3.84 14.97
CA GLY A 141 -10.50 -4.14 16.36
C GLY A 141 -10.07 -3.02 17.31
N LEU A 142 -8.83 -2.55 17.18
CA LEU A 142 -8.32 -1.43 17.99
C LEU A 142 -9.09 -0.13 17.75
N VAL A 143 -9.48 0.15 16.50
CA VAL A 143 -10.33 1.30 16.15
C VAL A 143 -11.67 1.21 16.89
N LYS A 144 -12.33 0.05 16.82
CA LYS A 144 -13.66 -0.16 17.44
C LYS A 144 -13.61 -0.13 18.97
N GLU A 145 -12.48 -0.53 19.56
CA GLU A 145 -12.25 -0.45 21.01
C GLU A 145 -11.78 0.95 21.46
N GLY A 146 -11.56 1.90 20.55
CA GLY A 146 -11.01 3.22 20.88
C GLY A 146 -9.56 3.19 21.38
N ARG A 147 -8.82 2.12 21.08
CA ARG A 147 -7.42 1.91 21.50
C ARG A 147 -6.45 2.64 20.59
N TRP A 148 -6.57 3.97 20.55
CA TRP A 148 -5.84 4.82 19.61
C TRP A 148 -4.32 4.77 19.78
N ALA A 149 -3.81 4.67 21.01
CA ALA A 149 -2.38 4.56 21.29
C ALA A 149 -1.78 3.26 20.75
N ASP A 150 -2.52 2.15 20.83
CA ASP A 150 -2.10 0.85 20.29
C ASP A 150 -2.15 0.87 18.75
N LEU A 151 -3.22 1.41 18.17
CA LEU A 151 -3.34 1.58 16.72
C LEU A 151 -2.22 2.46 16.16
N TRP A 152 -1.91 3.56 16.85
CA TRP A 152 -0.81 4.45 16.49
C TRP A 152 0.53 3.71 16.51
N SER A 153 0.77 2.90 17.53
CA SER A 153 1.99 2.10 17.65
C SER A 153 2.08 1.04 16.55
N ASP A 154 0.95 0.45 16.15
CA ASP A 154 0.86 -0.52 15.04
C ASP A 154 1.26 0.12 13.70
N ILE A 155 0.67 1.28 13.38
CA ILE A 155 0.98 2.03 12.15
C ILE A 155 2.42 2.53 12.17
N LYS A 156 2.89 3.04 13.31
CA LYS A 156 4.27 3.50 13.47
C LYS A 156 5.28 2.38 13.22
N ALA A 157 5.01 1.16 13.70
CA ALA A 157 5.92 0.04 13.51
C ALA A 157 6.12 -0.28 12.01
N VAL A 158 5.05 -0.22 11.21
CA VAL A 158 5.09 -0.36 9.75
C VAL A 158 5.83 0.81 9.10
N VAL A 159 5.47 2.04 9.46
CA VAL A 159 6.10 3.25 8.92
C VAL A 159 7.60 3.28 9.19
N ASP A 160 8.02 2.93 10.41
CA ASP A 160 9.44 2.89 10.77
C ASP A 160 10.19 1.74 10.06
N ALA A 161 9.54 0.59 9.84
CA ALA A 161 10.11 -0.50 9.05
C ALA A 161 10.28 -0.12 7.57
N ALA A 162 9.47 0.81 7.05
CA ALA A 162 9.56 1.30 5.68
C ALA A 162 10.62 2.42 5.46
N LYS A 163 11.07 3.10 6.52
CA LYS A 163 11.91 4.33 6.49
C LYS A 163 13.35 4.22 5.96
N GLY A 164 13.72 3.11 5.31
CA GLY A 164 15.03 2.93 4.66
C GLY A 164 15.11 3.43 3.21
N SER A 165 14.10 4.16 2.74
CA SER A 165 13.88 4.41 1.31
C SER A 165 12.74 5.41 1.13
N ASP A 166 12.67 6.12 0.00
CA ASP A 166 11.64 7.13 -0.33
C ASP A 166 10.22 6.55 -0.53
N ARG A 167 9.89 5.47 0.20
CA ARG A 167 8.71 4.62 0.04
C ARG A 167 7.54 5.17 0.84
N LYS A 168 6.35 5.10 0.24
CA LYS A 168 5.11 5.57 0.85
C LYS A 168 4.42 4.42 1.59
N VAL A 169 3.87 4.71 2.76
CA VAL A 169 2.94 3.81 3.46
C VAL A 169 1.54 4.37 3.29
N ALA A 170 0.64 3.58 2.72
CA ALA A 170 -0.77 3.89 2.61
C ALA A 170 -1.58 2.95 3.53
N LEU A 171 -2.61 3.52 4.15
CA LEU A 171 -3.55 2.79 4.97
C LEU A 171 -4.71 2.32 4.09
N LYS A 172 -5.06 1.04 4.20
CA LYS A 172 -6.28 0.44 3.64
C LYS A 172 -7.24 0.06 4.75
#